data_AF-A0A4R2DED0-F1
#
_entry.id   AF-A0A4R2DED0-F1
#
_cell.length_a   1.000
_cell.length_b   1.000
_cell.length_c   1.000
_cell.angle_alpha   90.00
_cell.angle_beta   90.00
_cell.angle_gamma   90.00
#
_symmetry.space_group_name_H-M   'P 1'
#
loop_
_entity.id
_entity.type
_entity.pdbx_description
1 polymer ?
#
loop_
_entity_poly.entity_id
_entity_poly.type
_entity_poly.pdbx_seq_one_letter_code
_entity_poly.pdbx_strand_id
1 'polypeptide(L)'
;MTQELTGIELEVPSNAELYQVVLDMAQAAKAGNTSGWLAARYSGLPLEDLAYTCTEMLGILIENNAIREGVHPADMWRRLRTDGVDEFG
;
A
#
# COMPACT_ATOMS: atom_id res chain seq x y z
N MET A 1 -10.54 -10.78 -15.93
CA MET A 1 -10.63 -10.34 -17.33
C MET A 1 -9.31 -10.74 -17.98
N THR A 2 -9.32 -11.84 -18.72
CA THR A 2 -8.11 -12.51 -19.23
C THR A 2 -7.71 -11.88 -20.55
N GLN A 3 -6.49 -11.33 -20.65
CA GLN A 3 -5.90 -10.94 -21.94
C GLN A 3 -5.02 -12.10 -22.43
N GLU A 4 -5.44 -12.77 -23.50
CA GLU A 4 -4.61 -13.71 -24.23
C GLU A 4 -3.72 -12.97 -25.23
N LEU A 5 -2.42 -12.96 -25.00
CA LEU A 5 -1.38 -12.75 -26.01
C LEU A 5 -0.14 -13.50 -25.54
N THR A 6 0.15 -14.63 -26.19
CA THR A 6 1.11 -15.70 -25.82
C THR A 6 0.54 -16.70 -24.80
N GLY A 7 0.57 -18.00 -25.14
CA GLY A 7 -0.06 -19.11 -24.39
C GLY A 7 0.59 -19.44 -23.04
N ILE A 8 0.90 -18.41 -22.26
CA ILE A 8 1.25 -18.48 -20.85
C ILE A 8 0.13 -17.72 -20.16
N GLU A 9 -0.77 -18.42 -19.47
CA GLU A 9 -1.71 -17.79 -18.56
C GLU A 9 -0.90 -17.10 -17.46
N LEU A 10 -0.70 -15.78 -17.58
CA LEU A 10 -0.20 -14.97 -16.48
C LEU A 10 -1.36 -14.84 -15.49
N GLU A 11 -1.23 -15.55 -14.38
CA GLU A 11 -2.14 -15.39 -13.25
C GLU A 11 -1.99 -13.96 -12.72
N VAL A 12 -2.99 -13.12 -13.02
CA VAL A 12 -3.07 -11.77 -12.49
C VAL A 12 -3.50 -11.88 -11.03
N PRO A 13 -2.72 -11.36 -10.07
CA PRO A 13 -3.08 -11.41 -8.66
C PRO A 13 -4.44 -10.77 -8.44
N SER A 14 -5.24 -11.35 -7.56
CA SER A 14 -6.46 -10.69 -7.12
C SER A 14 -6.14 -9.48 -6.25
N ASN A 15 -7.02 -8.48 -6.26
CA ASN A 15 -6.89 -7.32 -5.37
C ASN A 15 -6.80 -7.76 -3.89
N ALA A 16 -7.53 -8.81 -3.50
CA ALA A 16 -7.52 -9.33 -2.14
C ALA A 16 -6.12 -9.83 -1.73
N GLU A 17 -5.42 -10.52 -2.62
CA GLU A 17 -4.04 -10.98 -2.38
C GLU A 17 -3.07 -9.81 -2.29
N LEU A 18 -3.18 -8.82 -3.19
CA LEU A 18 -2.36 -7.60 -3.13
C LEU A 18 -2.57 -6.85 -1.80
N TYR A 19 -3.82 -6.66 -1.38
CA TYR A 19 -4.15 -6.02 -0.10
C TYR A 19 -3.58 -6.80 1.09
N GLN A 20 -3.70 -8.14 1.09
CA GLN A 20 -3.17 -8.95 2.17
C GLN A 20 -1.64 -8.82 2.26
N VAL A 21 -0.92 -8.86 1.14
CA VAL A 21 0.54 -8.70 1.14
C VAL A 21 0.95 -7.30 1.63
N VAL A 22 0.25 -6.24 1.23
CA VAL A 22 0.53 -4.88 1.72
C VAL A 22 0.24 -4.76 3.22
N LEU A 23 -0.80 -5.41 3.74
CA LEU A 23 -1.08 -5.48 5.18
C LEU A 23 0.02 -6.24 5.94
N ASP A 24 0.50 -7.36 5.40
CA ASP A 24 1.59 -8.14 5.99
C ASP A 24 2.89 -7.32 6.02
N MET A 25 3.18 -6.57 4.94
CA MET A 25 4.28 -5.61 4.90
C MET A 25 4.12 -4.55 6.00
N ALA A 26 2.95 -3.91 6.10
CA ALA A 26 2.70 -2.88 7.12
C ALA A 26 2.85 -3.41 8.55
N GLN A 27 2.35 -4.63 8.82
CA GLN A 27 2.46 -5.28 10.12
C GLN A 27 3.92 -5.63 10.46
N ALA A 28 4.68 -6.14 9.50
CA ALA A 28 6.11 -6.42 9.68
C ALA A 28 6.92 -5.15 9.95
N ALA A 29 6.64 -4.06 9.22
CA ALA A 29 7.26 -2.75 9.44
C ALA A 29 6.97 -2.22 10.84
N LYS A 30 5.69 -2.27 11.28
CA LYS A 30 5.27 -1.86 12.63
C LYS A 30 5.98 -2.66 13.74
N ALA A 31 6.29 -3.93 13.49
CA ALA A 31 7.01 -4.78 14.43
C ALA A 31 8.55 -4.61 14.38
N GLY A 32 9.09 -3.74 13.53
CA GLY A 32 10.54 -3.63 13.30
C GLY A 32 11.15 -4.87 12.64
N ASN A 33 10.33 -5.72 12.01
CA ASN A 33 10.76 -6.96 11.39
C ASN A 33 11.10 -6.74 9.90
N THR A 34 12.30 -6.22 9.63
CA THR A 34 12.79 -5.95 8.27
C THR A 34 12.79 -7.21 7.39
N SER A 35 13.18 -8.36 7.93
CA SER A 35 13.20 -9.62 7.18
C SER A 35 11.79 -10.07 6.77
N GLY A 36 10.81 -9.93 7.66
CA GLY A 36 9.41 -10.21 7.35
C GLY A 36 8.85 -9.25 6.30
N TRP A 37 9.22 -7.98 6.37
CA TRP A 37 8.84 -6.98 5.37
C TRP A 37 9.38 -7.35 3.98
N LEU A 38 10.67 -7.70 3.90
CA LEU A 38 11.30 -8.13 2.65
C LEU A 38 10.68 -9.42 2.10
N ALA A 39 10.39 -10.38 2.97
CA ALA A 39 9.74 -11.62 2.56
C ALA A 39 8.35 -11.37 1.94
N ALA A 40 7.54 -10.50 2.55
CA ALA A 40 6.24 -10.11 2.01
C ALA A 40 6.39 -9.31 0.69
N ARG A 41 7.30 -8.33 0.65
CA ARG A 41 7.56 -7.49 -0.53
C ARG A 41 7.93 -8.30 -1.79
N TYR A 42 8.63 -9.41 -1.59
CA TYR A 42 9.15 -10.28 -2.65
C TYR A 42 8.44 -11.64 -2.71
N SER A 43 7.19 -11.74 -2.23
CA SER A 43 6.40 -12.98 -2.17
C SER A 43 5.95 -13.55 -3.52
N GLY A 44 6.48 -13.04 -4.64
CA GLY A 44 6.14 -13.48 -5.99
C GLY A 44 5.09 -12.64 -6.72
N LEU A 45 4.55 -11.59 -6.09
CA LEU A 45 3.63 -10.65 -6.74
C LEU A 45 4.37 -9.55 -7.52
N PRO A 46 3.77 -8.98 -8.58
CA PRO A 46 4.36 -7.89 -9.34
C PRO A 46 4.67 -6.68 -8.45
N LEU A 47 5.88 -6.15 -8.59
CA LEU A 47 6.35 -5.07 -7.72
C LEU A 47 5.59 -3.76 -7.93
N GLU A 48 5.09 -3.53 -9.15
CA GLU A 48 4.33 -2.35 -9.55
C GLU A 48 2.93 -2.36 -8.93
N ASP A 49 2.24 -3.50 -8.99
CA ASP A 49 0.92 -3.67 -8.37
C ASP A 49 1.00 -3.45 -6.86
N LEU A 50 2.02 -4.01 -6.20
CA LEU A 50 2.25 -3.77 -4.77
C LEU A 50 2.53 -2.30 -4.45
N ALA A 51 3.27 -1.58 -5.30
CA ALA A 51 3.56 -0.15 -5.11
C ALA A 51 2.29 0.70 -5.29
N TYR A 52 1.47 0.36 -6.28
CA TYR A 52 0.18 0.98 -6.52
C TYR A 52 -0.76 0.76 -5.33
N THR A 53 -0.94 -0.48 -4.87
CA THR A 53 -1.78 -0.80 -3.70
C THR A 53 -1.27 -0.14 -2.41
N CYS A 54 0.06 -0.06 -2.19
CA CYS A 54 0.63 0.72 -1.08
C CYS A 54 0.19 2.20 -1.14
N THR A 55 0.16 2.78 -2.34
CA THR A 55 -0.21 4.19 -2.54
C THR A 55 -1.70 4.42 -2.30
N GLU A 56 -2.56 3.51 -2.77
CA GLU A 56 -4.00 3.54 -2.49
C GLU A 56 -4.28 3.48 -0.99
N MET A 57 -3.63 2.54 -0.28
CA MET A 57 -3.80 2.41 1.16
C MET A 57 -3.31 3.64 1.92
N LEU A 58 -2.19 4.23 1.51
CA LEU A 58 -1.72 5.49 2.08
C LEU A 58 -2.75 6.61 1.88
N GLY A 59 -3.32 6.74 0.68
CA GLY A 59 -4.38 7.71 0.39
C GLY A 59 -5.59 7.54 1.30
N ILE A 60 -6.06 6.31 1.49
CA ILE A 60 -7.19 6.00 2.40
C ILE A 60 -6.86 6.40 3.84
N LEU A 61 -5.65 6.12 4.32
CA LEU A 61 -5.23 6.51 5.68
C LEU A 61 -5.26 8.04 5.86
N ILE A 62 -4.79 8.77 4.85
CA ILE A 62 -4.76 10.24 4.85
C ILE A 62 -6.17 10.83 4.83
N GLU A 63 -7.05 10.30 3.99
CA GLU A 63 -8.45 10.73 3.92
C GLU A 63 -9.18 10.44 5.24
N ASN A 64 -8.96 9.27 5.82
CA ASN A 64 -9.54 8.91 7.11
C ASN A 64 -9.06 9.85 8.23
N ASN A 65 -7.77 10.22 8.24
CA ASN A 65 -7.27 11.17 9.23
C ASN A 65 -7.86 12.57 9.02
N ALA A 66 -7.98 13.03 7.77
CA ALA A 66 -8.61 14.30 7.45
C ALA A 66 -10.07 14.37 7.93
N ILE A 67 -10.84 13.29 7.74
CA ILE A 67 -12.22 13.19 8.26
C ILE A 67 -12.24 13.27 9.79
N ARG A 68 -11.34 12.55 10.48
CA ARG A 68 -11.25 12.56 11.94
C ARG A 68 -10.93 13.95 12.50
N GLU A 69 -10.07 14.70 11.82
CA GLU A 69 -9.70 16.07 12.21
C GLU A 69 -10.67 17.14 11.71
N GLY A 70 -11.65 16.79 10.87
CA GLY A 70 -12.60 17.74 10.29
C GLY A 70 -11.95 18.71 9.28
N VAL A 71 -10.88 18.28 8.60
CA VAL A 71 -10.17 19.08 7.59
C VAL A 71 -10.31 18.50 6.19
N HIS A 72 -10.03 19.29 5.17
CA HIS A 72 -10.06 18.81 3.78
C HIS A 72 -8.84 17.89 3.51
N PRO A 73 -8.98 16.75 2.81
CA PRO A 73 -7.87 15.83 2.55
C PRO A 73 -6.64 16.48 1.91
N ALA A 74 -6.85 17.42 0.98
CA ALA A 74 -5.75 18.17 0.37
C ALA A 74 -4.89 18.97 1.37
N ASP A 75 -5.47 19.42 2.48
CA ASP A 75 -4.73 20.12 3.53
C ASP A 75 -3.88 19.13 4.35
N MET A 76 -4.40 17.92 4.59
CA MET A 76 -3.63 16.83 5.23
C MET A 76 -2.42 16.43 4.37
N TRP A 77 -2.61 16.27 3.07
CA TRP A 77 -1.51 16.04 2.13
C TRP A 77 -0.46 17.16 2.15
N ARG A 78 -0.89 18.41 2.33
CA ARG A 78 0.03 19.56 2.43
C ARG A 78 0.84 19.54 3.72
N ARG A 79 0.21 19.19 4.84
CA ARG A 79 0.87 19.01 6.14
C ARG A 79 1.90 17.90 6.07
N LEU A 80 1.52 16.72 5.60
CA LEU A 80 2.43 15.59 5.37
C LEU A 80 3.67 15.94 4.54
N ARG A 81 3.50 16.74 3.49
CA ARG A 81 4.63 17.21 2.67
C ARG A 81 5.57 18.13 3.45
N THR A 82 5.04 18.91 4.36
CA THR A 82 5.79 19.93 5.13
C THR A 82 6.46 19.32 6.34
N ASP A 83 5.72 18.49 7.07
CA ASP A 83 6.08 17.98 8.39
C ASP A 83 6.72 16.57 8.32
N GLY A 84 6.60 15.90 7.17
CA GLY A 84 7.04 14.53 6.99
C GLY A 84 6.00 13.51 7.45
N VAL A 85 6.34 12.23 7.32
CA VAL A 85 5.48 11.08 7.67
C VAL A 85 5.72 10.56 9.10
N ASP A 86 6.75 11.05 9.78
CA ASP A 86 7.13 10.56 11.11
C ASP A 86 6.08 10.90 12.18
N GLU A 87 5.38 12.02 12.00
CA GLU A 87 4.29 12.49 12.87
C GLU A 87 2.89 12.07 12.36
N PHE A 88 2.82 11.20 11.34
CA PHE A 88 1.56 10.79 10.71
C PHE A 88 1.06 9.44 11.24
N GLY A 89 -0.06 9.45 11.97
CA GLY A 89 -0.73 8.25 12.51
C GLY A 89 -1.26 8.46 13.91
#